data_AF-A0A962AGT1-F1
#
_entry.id   AF-A0A962AGT1-F1
#
_cell.length_a   1.000
_cell.length_b   1.000
_cell.length_c   1.000
_cell.angle_alpha   90.00
_cell.angle_beta   90.00
_cell.angle_gamma   90.00
#
_symmetry.space_group_name_H-M   'P 1'
#
loop_
_entity.id
_entity.type
_entity.pdbx_description
1 polymer ?
#
loop_
_entity_poly.entity_id
_entity_poly.type
_entity_poly.pdbx_seq_one_letter_code
_entity_poly.pdbx_strand_id
1 'polypeptide(L)'
;MLGNIFNRFSRLIRETPAEIYIGAALGMTLGAAVAFNHEAAKRGQIPLAFSELSQLKKQAQDTKEQLSSLSLYYATLNDLLMQVFEANNTARNGFFGEWSEKFAFELEKKIERTMRFHHQIPEYSAELPGYAAASLRLLDTLAQARADLPPIVEALRDSWDENHDDIKKTVHYKVPVCVTNKKGREICHDKDKTREEYDYTIHTYRYYGDKGRRAARLMQAFTAKYPDLKMNLALATVGGTNAENEWAIRESRRLLPGYKAPDGKEYVRLANVWATGSNYAVLVPRIHETQPVVNGETHAWIAAEPYAHGTRYKTHSHDSDGPQEFQVAQKAFATTAKQLEQLSTLIDGIVLVRDGIGPLDEKIKVYVNAALHRGPGDPARLGGEVLSKARNMYEKNYVGGFDVYPAQWGMAVLYTLLAGALGGGLGKLVDLWGNRRGRAGAIRRLRP
;
A
#
# COMPACT_ATOMS: atom_id res chain seq x y z
N MET A 1 -18.26 22.34 -50.31
CA MET A 1 -17.09 22.02 -49.45
C MET A 1 -17.31 20.81 -48.53
N LEU A 2 -18.47 20.67 -47.87
CA LEU A 2 -18.77 19.54 -46.97
C LEU A 2 -18.76 18.14 -47.63
N GLY A 3 -19.22 18.01 -48.88
CA GLY A 3 -19.23 16.72 -49.60
C GLY A 3 -17.84 16.15 -49.91
N ASN A 4 -16.82 17.00 -50.08
CA ASN A 4 -15.43 16.57 -50.31
C ASN A 4 -14.75 16.10 -49.02
N ILE A 5 -15.18 16.61 -47.87
CA ILE A 5 -14.68 16.17 -46.55
C ILE A 5 -15.29 14.82 -46.21
N PHE A 6 -16.59 14.63 -46.44
CA PHE A 6 -17.28 13.35 -46.22
C PHE A 6 -16.74 12.22 -47.12
N ASN A 7 -16.44 12.53 -48.38
CA ASN A 7 -15.85 11.56 -49.31
C ASN A 7 -14.38 11.25 -49.01
N ARG A 8 -13.61 12.21 -48.48
CA ARG A 8 -12.23 11.95 -48.00
C ARG A 8 -12.22 11.18 -46.69
N PHE A 9 -13.15 11.47 -45.77
CA PHE A 9 -13.31 10.77 -44.50
C PHE A 9 -13.78 9.33 -44.72
N SER A 10 -14.77 9.09 -45.59
CA SER A 10 -15.24 7.74 -45.93
C SER A 10 -14.19 6.91 -46.69
N ARG A 11 -13.32 7.57 -47.46
CA ARG A 11 -12.18 6.93 -48.14
C ARG A 11 -11.03 6.63 -47.19
N LEU A 12 -10.74 7.51 -46.22
CA LEU A 12 -9.77 7.26 -45.14
C LEU A 12 -10.22 6.07 -44.28
N ILE A 13 -11.51 5.97 -43.96
CA ILE A 13 -12.08 4.82 -43.25
C ILE A 13 -11.93 3.52 -44.06
N ARG A 14 -12.01 3.58 -45.40
CA ARG A 14 -11.88 2.40 -46.27
C ARG A 14 -10.44 1.97 -46.58
N GLU A 15 -9.46 2.86 -46.47
CA GLU A 15 -8.07 2.63 -46.94
C GLU A 15 -7.03 2.52 -45.81
N THR A 16 -7.39 2.83 -44.56
CA THR A 16 -6.50 2.72 -43.38
C THR A 16 -7.14 1.79 -42.34
N PRO A 17 -6.39 1.11 -41.45
CA PRO A 17 -6.93 0.26 -40.38
C PRO A 17 -7.58 1.09 -39.25
N ALA A 18 -8.43 2.04 -39.64
CA ALA A 18 -9.10 2.99 -38.77
C ALA A 18 -10.09 2.26 -37.84
N GLU A 19 -10.68 1.15 -38.27
CA GLU A 19 -11.59 0.32 -37.48
C GLU A 19 -10.90 -0.27 -36.24
N ILE A 20 -9.60 -0.59 -36.32
CA ILE A 20 -8.81 -1.03 -35.16
C ILE A 20 -8.69 0.11 -34.14
N TYR A 21 -8.35 1.31 -34.60
CA TYR A 21 -8.20 2.48 -33.73
C TYR A 21 -9.54 2.97 -33.17
N ILE A 22 -10.61 2.98 -33.97
CA ILE A 22 -11.97 3.31 -33.55
C ILE A 22 -12.48 2.26 -32.56
N GLY A 23 -12.29 0.98 -32.85
CA GLY A 23 -12.63 -0.11 -31.94
C GLY A 23 -11.89 0.00 -30.61
N ALA A 24 -10.59 0.30 -30.65
CA ALA A 24 -9.80 0.51 -29.43
C ALA A 24 -10.25 1.74 -28.64
N ALA A 25 -10.54 2.86 -29.29
CA ALA A 25 -11.02 4.07 -28.64
C ALA A 25 -12.41 3.87 -27.99
N LEU A 26 -13.33 3.21 -28.68
CA LEU A 26 -14.65 2.86 -28.13
C LEU A 26 -14.53 1.88 -26.97
N GLY A 27 -13.68 0.86 -27.11
CA GLY A 27 -13.36 -0.11 -26.06
C GLY A 27 -12.80 0.57 -24.82
N MET A 28 -11.82 1.47 -24.96
CA MET A 28 -11.29 2.26 -23.84
C MET A 28 -12.35 3.13 -23.20
N THR A 29 -13.18 3.82 -23.98
CA THR A 29 -14.21 4.73 -23.43
C THR A 29 -15.25 3.96 -22.62
N LEU A 30 -15.77 2.85 -23.15
CA LEU A 30 -16.73 2.00 -22.45
C LEU A 30 -16.10 1.32 -21.23
N GLY A 31 -14.87 0.80 -21.38
CA GLY A 31 -14.11 0.20 -20.29
C GLY A 31 -13.86 1.19 -19.16
N ALA A 32 -13.45 2.42 -19.48
CA ALA A 32 -13.25 3.49 -18.51
C ALA A 32 -14.56 3.84 -17.80
N ALA A 33 -15.67 3.99 -18.53
CA ALA A 33 -16.96 4.31 -17.92
C ALA A 33 -17.44 3.21 -16.94
N VAL A 34 -17.36 1.94 -17.36
CA VAL A 34 -17.77 0.80 -16.53
C VAL A 34 -16.84 0.66 -15.32
N ALA A 35 -15.53 0.71 -15.53
CA ALA A 35 -14.55 0.55 -14.46
C ALA A 35 -14.59 1.73 -13.47
N PHE A 36 -14.74 2.96 -13.96
CA PHE A 36 -14.88 4.14 -13.11
C PHE A 36 -16.15 4.04 -12.26
N ASN A 37 -17.30 3.68 -12.85
CA ASN A 37 -18.54 3.52 -12.10
C ASN A 37 -18.46 2.39 -11.06
N HIS A 38 -17.83 1.27 -11.44
CA HIS A 38 -17.61 0.15 -10.53
C HIS A 38 -16.73 0.54 -9.33
N GLU A 39 -15.60 1.22 -9.56
CA GLU A 39 -14.71 1.68 -8.49
C GLU A 39 -15.29 2.86 -7.70
N ALA A 40 -16.07 3.74 -8.33
CA ALA A 40 -16.76 4.83 -7.65
C ALA A 40 -17.81 4.32 -6.66
N ALA A 41 -18.54 3.25 -7.00
CA ALA A 41 -19.53 2.63 -6.12
C ALA A 41 -18.91 2.07 -4.83
N LYS A 42 -17.64 1.63 -4.89
CA LYS A 42 -16.90 1.12 -3.72
C LYS A 42 -16.52 2.21 -2.72
N ARG A 43 -16.49 3.50 -3.11
CA ARG A 43 -16.07 4.61 -2.23
C ARG A 43 -16.95 4.77 -0.97
N GLY A 44 -18.19 4.26 -0.99
CA GLY A 44 -19.12 4.24 0.14
C GLY A 44 -19.15 2.92 0.92
N GLN A 45 -18.17 2.05 0.71
CA GLN A 45 -18.17 0.67 1.24
C GLN A 45 -16.93 0.39 2.10
N ILE A 46 -16.49 1.39 2.87
CA ILE A 46 -15.41 1.18 3.84
C ILE A 46 -15.92 0.19 4.90
N PRO A 47 -15.29 -0.95 5.15
CA PRO A 47 -15.77 -1.92 6.14
C PRO A 47 -15.85 -1.29 7.54
N LEU A 48 -17.00 -1.44 8.21
CA LEU A 48 -17.23 -0.89 9.55
C LEU A 48 -17.27 -2.00 10.59
N ALA A 49 -16.60 -1.84 11.74
CA ALA A 49 -16.90 -2.60 12.94
C ALA A 49 -16.42 -1.79 14.15
N PHE A 50 -17.33 -1.47 15.05
CA PHE A 50 -17.01 -0.77 16.29
C PHE A 50 -16.44 -1.75 17.32
N SER A 51 -15.60 -1.24 18.22
CA SER A 51 -14.87 -1.99 19.22
C SER A 51 -15.73 -2.47 20.39
N GLU A 52 -16.98 -1.98 20.48
CA GLU A 52 -17.90 -2.22 21.60
C GLU A 52 -17.29 -1.76 22.94
N LEU A 53 -16.64 -0.59 22.94
CA LEU A 53 -15.92 -0.04 24.10
C LEU A 53 -16.77 0.01 25.38
N SER A 54 -18.06 0.30 25.27
CA SER A 54 -18.99 0.28 26.42
C SER A 54 -19.13 -1.12 27.01
N GLN A 55 -19.21 -2.16 26.17
CA GLN A 55 -19.22 -3.55 26.62
C GLN A 55 -17.87 -3.94 27.24
N LEU A 56 -16.74 -3.54 26.65
CA LEU A 56 -15.41 -3.78 27.25
C LEU A 56 -15.32 -3.19 28.66
N LYS A 57 -15.74 -1.93 28.82
CA LYS A 57 -15.74 -1.23 30.11
C LYS A 57 -16.64 -1.94 31.12
N LYS A 58 -17.82 -2.40 30.68
CA LYS A 58 -18.75 -3.16 31.53
C LYS A 58 -18.18 -4.52 31.94
N GLN A 59 -17.63 -5.28 30.99
CA GLN A 59 -17.01 -6.59 31.25
C GLN A 59 -15.87 -6.46 32.26
N ALA A 60 -15.01 -5.45 32.09
CA ALA A 60 -13.91 -5.17 33.02
C ALA A 60 -14.42 -4.81 34.43
N GLN A 61 -15.51 -4.03 34.53
CA GLN A 61 -16.16 -3.75 35.82
C GLN A 61 -16.73 -5.02 36.47
N ASP A 62 -17.42 -5.86 35.69
CA ASP A 62 -18.04 -7.10 36.16
C ASP A 62 -16.97 -8.11 36.64
N THR A 63 -15.82 -8.19 35.97
CA THR A 63 -14.69 -9.06 36.36
C THR A 63 -13.73 -8.41 37.36
N LYS A 64 -13.95 -7.13 37.73
CA LYS A 64 -13.03 -6.30 38.53
C LYS A 64 -11.62 -6.21 37.95
N GLU A 65 -11.49 -6.38 36.64
CA GLU A 65 -10.24 -6.19 35.92
C GLU A 65 -10.13 -4.74 35.43
N GLN A 66 -8.90 -4.23 35.33
CA GLN A 66 -8.67 -2.90 34.77
C GLN A 66 -8.30 -3.01 33.29
N LEU A 67 -9.01 -2.29 32.42
CA LEU A 67 -8.60 -2.17 31.02
C LEU A 67 -7.26 -1.44 30.92
N SER A 68 -6.32 -2.03 30.18
CA SER A 68 -5.04 -1.38 29.90
C SER A 68 -5.25 -0.12 29.06
N SER A 69 -4.39 0.89 29.26
CA SER A 69 -4.41 2.11 28.45
C SER A 69 -4.23 1.81 26.96
N LEU A 70 -3.53 0.73 26.61
CA LEU A 70 -3.36 0.28 25.24
C LEU A 70 -4.64 -0.30 24.63
N SER A 71 -5.42 -1.06 25.41
CA SER A 71 -6.74 -1.52 24.97
C SER A 71 -7.68 -0.34 24.76
N LEU A 72 -7.70 0.60 25.72
CA LEU A 72 -8.50 1.82 25.61
C LEU A 72 -8.07 2.65 24.39
N TYR A 73 -6.76 2.81 24.15
CA TYR A 73 -6.24 3.53 23.00
C TYR A 73 -6.74 2.94 21.67
N TYR A 74 -6.50 1.66 21.41
CA TYR A 74 -6.87 1.05 20.13
C TYR A 74 -8.39 0.89 19.96
N ALA A 75 -9.15 0.62 21.03
CA ALA A 75 -10.61 0.56 20.93
C ALA A 75 -11.20 1.94 20.60
N THR A 76 -10.76 2.98 21.33
CA THR A 76 -11.23 4.35 21.16
C THR A 76 -10.86 4.93 19.79
N LEU A 77 -9.63 4.68 19.32
CA LEU A 77 -9.19 5.11 18.00
C LEU A 77 -10.04 4.46 16.90
N ASN A 78 -10.28 3.14 17.01
CA ASN A 78 -11.13 2.44 16.05
C ASN A 78 -12.53 3.07 16.00
N ASP A 79 -13.17 3.27 17.16
CA ASP A 79 -14.54 3.82 17.19
C ASP A 79 -14.63 5.22 16.58
N LEU A 80 -13.69 6.12 16.91
CA LEU A 80 -13.65 7.46 16.31
C LEU A 80 -13.54 7.40 14.78
N LEU A 81 -12.60 6.59 14.28
CA LEU A 81 -12.39 6.47 12.83
C LEU A 81 -13.58 5.80 12.14
N MET A 82 -14.20 4.82 12.78
CA MET A 82 -15.42 4.16 12.28
C MET A 82 -16.60 5.13 12.21
N GLN A 83 -16.73 6.09 13.12
CA GLN A 83 -17.76 7.14 13.00
C GLN A 83 -17.54 8.02 11.76
N VAL A 84 -16.29 8.37 11.44
CA VAL A 84 -15.97 9.12 10.22
C VAL A 84 -16.26 8.29 8.97
N PHE A 85 -15.89 7.00 8.97
CA PHE A 85 -16.15 6.11 7.85
C PHE A 85 -17.63 5.81 7.66
N GLU A 86 -18.39 5.64 8.75
CA GLU A 86 -19.84 5.48 8.76
C GLU A 86 -20.54 6.68 8.11
N ALA A 87 -20.16 7.89 8.52
CA ALA A 87 -20.71 9.12 7.93
C ALA A 87 -20.41 9.21 6.42
N ASN A 88 -19.20 8.85 5.98
CA ASN A 88 -18.86 8.82 4.55
C ASN A 88 -19.67 7.76 3.78
N ASN A 89 -19.79 6.55 4.33
CA ASN A 89 -20.53 5.47 3.69
C ASN A 89 -22.01 5.82 3.53
N THR A 90 -22.63 6.37 4.58
CA THR A 90 -24.03 6.83 4.56
C THR A 90 -24.23 7.94 3.52
N ALA A 91 -23.32 8.91 3.47
CA ALA A 91 -23.39 10.00 2.48
C ALA A 91 -23.31 9.52 1.03
N ARG A 92 -22.56 8.44 0.77
CA ARG A 92 -22.39 7.85 -0.57
C ARG A 92 -23.56 6.94 -0.98
N ASN A 93 -24.31 6.39 -0.02
CA ASN A 93 -25.44 5.49 -0.28
C ASN A 93 -26.80 6.20 -0.46
N GLY A 94 -26.90 7.51 -0.21
CA GLY A 94 -28.15 8.27 -0.31
C GLY A 94 -28.53 8.75 -1.73
N PHE A 95 -29.83 8.71 -2.08
CA PHE A 95 -30.36 9.00 -3.43
C PHE A 95 -30.38 10.48 -3.89
N PHE A 96 -30.35 11.48 -3.01
CA PHE A 96 -30.52 12.91 -3.39
C PHE A 96 -29.59 13.88 -2.66
N GLY A 97 -28.88 14.77 -3.36
CA GLY A 97 -28.00 15.81 -2.78
C GLY A 97 -26.50 15.55 -2.96
N GLU A 98 -25.68 16.61 -2.88
CA GLU A 98 -24.23 16.53 -3.04
C GLU A 98 -23.59 15.73 -1.90
N TRP A 99 -22.59 14.89 -2.22
CA TRP A 99 -21.89 14.06 -1.23
C TRP A 99 -21.35 14.88 -0.06
N SER A 100 -20.83 16.08 -0.34
CA SER A 100 -20.23 16.94 0.68
C SER A 100 -21.24 17.39 1.74
N GLU A 101 -22.41 17.87 1.33
CA GLU A 101 -23.45 18.28 2.28
C GLU A 101 -23.94 17.10 3.13
N LYS A 102 -24.20 15.95 2.50
CA LYS A 102 -24.61 14.74 3.24
C LYS A 102 -23.55 14.27 4.22
N PHE A 103 -22.30 14.22 3.80
CA PHE A 103 -21.21 13.75 4.64
C PHE A 103 -20.99 14.71 5.82
N ALA A 104 -21.09 16.02 5.58
CA ALA A 104 -21.08 17.00 6.64
C ALA A 104 -22.27 16.84 7.60
N PHE A 105 -23.49 16.61 7.10
CA PHE A 105 -24.67 16.39 7.93
C PHE A 105 -24.55 15.15 8.81
N GLU A 106 -24.06 14.03 8.27
CA GLU A 106 -23.82 12.83 9.08
C GLU A 106 -22.69 13.03 10.10
N LEU A 107 -21.65 13.80 9.78
CA LEU A 107 -20.61 14.16 10.75
C LEU A 107 -21.11 15.14 11.82
N GLU A 108 -22.00 16.08 11.48
CA GLU A 108 -22.61 17.03 12.41
C GLU A 108 -23.31 16.29 13.56
N LYS A 109 -24.09 15.25 13.23
CA LYS A 109 -24.72 14.36 14.23
C LYS A 109 -23.71 13.67 15.15
N LYS A 110 -22.46 13.52 14.71
CA LYS A 110 -21.37 12.87 15.46
C LYS A 110 -20.49 13.84 16.26
N ILE A 111 -20.71 15.15 16.11
CA ILE A 111 -20.05 16.22 16.89
C ILE A 111 -21.03 16.98 17.79
N GLU A 112 -22.31 17.04 17.44
CA GLU A 112 -23.33 17.72 18.23
C GLU A 112 -23.83 16.88 19.42
N ARG A 113 -23.75 17.45 20.62
CA ARG A 113 -24.15 16.80 21.87
C ARG A 113 -25.66 16.64 22.05
N THR A 114 -26.48 17.31 21.25
CA THR A 114 -27.94 17.33 21.36
C THR A 114 -28.60 16.09 20.75
N MET A 115 -27.91 15.37 19.85
CA MET A 115 -28.44 14.20 19.13
C MET A 115 -27.93 12.85 19.67
N ARG A 116 -27.68 12.77 20.99
CA ARG A 116 -26.94 11.68 21.65
C ARG A 116 -27.69 10.34 21.70
N PHE A 117 -27.01 9.30 21.22
CA PHE A 117 -27.24 7.90 21.60
C PHE A 117 -25.95 7.19 22.05
N HIS A 118 -24.77 7.65 21.61
CA HIS A 118 -23.44 7.08 21.91
C HIS A 118 -22.39 8.16 22.19
N HIS A 119 -21.19 7.74 22.59
CA HIS A 119 -20.02 8.59 22.76
C HIS A 119 -19.59 9.20 21.41
N GLN A 120 -19.24 10.49 21.39
CA GLN A 120 -19.10 11.28 20.15
C GLN A 120 -17.64 11.61 19.82
N ILE A 121 -17.38 12.06 18.58
CA ILE A 121 -16.03 12.39 18.10
C ILE A 121 -15.29 13.37 19.04
N PRO A 122 -15.89 14.47 19.52
CA PRO A 122 -15.18 15.41 20.40
C PRO A 122 -14.82 14.80 21.76
N GLU A 123 -15.60 13.84 22.24
CA GLU A 123 -15.36 13.16 23.51
C GLU A 123 -14.19 12.17 23.35
N TYR A 124 -14.21 11.36 22.29
CA TYR A 124 -13.09 10.50 21.93
C TYR A 124 -11.80 11.30 21.68
N SER A 125 -11.88 12.43 20.98
CA SER A 125 -10.74 13.30 20.70
C SER A 125 -10.15 13.92 21.97
N ALA A 126 -10.94 14.10 23.03
CA ALA A 126 -10.45 14.61 24.31
C ALA A 126 -9.75 13.51 25.14
N GLU A 127 -10.23 12.27 25.08
CA GLU A 127 -9.67 11.13 25.84
C GLU A 127 -8.41 10.53 25.18
N LEU A 128 -8.39 10.44 23.85
CA LEU A 128 -7.35 9.74 23.07
C LEU A 128 -5.91 10.19 23.36
N PRO A 129 -5.59 11.49 23.45
CA PRO A 129 -4.22 11.92 23.76
C PRO A 129 -3.71 11.38 25.10
N GLY A 130 -4.60 11.29 26.10
CA GLY A 130 -4.30 10.72 27.41
C GLY A 130 -4.03 9.21 27.33
N TYR A 131 -4.88 8.47 26.60
CA TYR A 131 -4.67 7.03 26.38
C TYR A 131 -3.42 6.75 25.56
N ALA A 132 -3.11 7.55 24.54
CA ALA A 132 -1.90 7.42 23.74
C ALA A 132 -0.64 7.69 24.58
N ALA A 133 -0.63 8.75 25.39
CA ALA A 133 0.49 9.05 26.28
C ALA A 133 0.71 7.95 27.32
N ALA A 134 -0.35 7.44 27.93
CA ALA A 134 -0.26 6.32 28.86
C ALA A 134 0.19 5.01 28.18
N SER A 135 -0.22 4.79 26.93
CA SER A 135 0.21 3.63 26.12
C SER A 135 1.70 3.71 25.78
N LEU A 136 2.20 4.89 25.41
CA LEU A 136 3.63 5.09 25.16
C LEU A 136 4.47 4.83 26.42
N ARG A 137 3.95 5.16 27.61
CA ARG A 137 4.61 4.81 28.88
C ARG A 137 4.63 3.30 29.14
N LEU A 138 3.56 2.57 28.78
CA LEU A 138 3.56 1.11 28.86
C LEU A 138 4.58 0.49 27.89
N LEU A 139 4.81 1.14 26.74
CA LEU A 139 5.73 0.69 25.71
C LEU A 139 7.12 1.34 25.82
N ASP A 140 7.47 1.94 26.96
CA ASP A 140 8.67 2.79 27.08
C ASP A 140 9.96 2.04 26.73
N THR A 141 10.11 0.78 27.16
CA THR A 141 11.26 -0.06 26.78
C THR A 141 11.39 -0.21 25.26
N LEU A 142 10.28 -0.44 24.56
CA LEU A 142 10.26 -0.53 23.10
C LEU A 142 10.57 0.83 22.44
N ALA A 143 10.05 1.93 23.02
CA ALA A 143 10.31 3.28 22.53
C ALA A 143 11.79 3.68 22.69
N GLN A 144 12.42 3.33 23.81
CA GLN A 144 13.85 3.56 24.01
C GLN A 144 14.69 2.68 23.08
N ALA A 145 14.34 1.40 22.92
CA ALA A 145 15.02 0.52 21.97
C ALA A 145 14.95 1.07 20.54
N ARG A 146 13.78 1.57 20.12
CA ARG A 146 13.60 2.26 18.83
C ARG A 146 14.53 3.46 18.68
N ALA A 147 14.77 4.23 19.73
CA ALA A 147 15.64 5.40 19.69
C ALA A 147 17.13 5.04 19.57
N ASP A 148 17.55 3.89 20.08
CA ASP A 148 18.95 3.45 20.11
C ASP A 148 19.38 2.72 18.82
N LEU A 149 18.44 2.22 18.00
CA LEU A 149 18.72 1.46 16.78
C LEU A 149 19.23 2.27 15.56
N PRO A 150 18.77 3.50 15.26
CA PRO A 150 19.16 4.22 14.04
C PRO A 150 20.69 4.42 13.91
N PRO A 151 21.44 4.81 14.96
CA PRO A 151 22.89 4.91 14.87
C PRO A 151 23.60 3.59 14.54
N ILE A 152 23.00 2.44 14.93
CA ILE A 152 23.52 1.10 14.63
C ILE A 152 23.33 0.80 13.14
N VAL A 153 22.10 1.01 12.65
CA VAL A 153 21.74 0.78 11.23
C VAL A 153 22.61 1.64 10.31
N GLU A 154 22.82 2.90 10.66
CA GLU A 154 23.72 3.80 9.92
C GLU A 154 25.17 3.29 9.93
N ALA A 155 25.70 2.92 11.10
CA ALA A 155 27.08 2.45 11.21
C ALA A 155 27.33 1.12 10.46
N LEU A 156 26.35 0.20 10.48
CA LEU A 156 26.41 -1.05 9.72
C LEU A 156 26.39 -0.79 8.21
N ARG A 157 25.46 0.06 7.73
CA ARG A 157 25.39 0.44 6.32
C ARG A 157 26.68 1.11 5.84
N ASP A 158 27.22 2.02 6.64
CA ASP A 158 28.44 2.76 6.31
C ASP A 158 29.73 1.93 6.44
N SER A 159 29.65 0.72 6.99
CA SER A 159 30.84 -0.12 7.20
C SER A 159 31.36 -0.76 5.92
N TRP A 160 30.51 -0.88 4.89
CA TRP A 160 30.86 -1.47 3.60
C TRP A 160 30.35 -0.64 2.43
N ASP A 161 31.11 -0.65 1.35
CA ASP A 161 30.72 -0.14 0.04
C ASP A 161 31.03 -1.21 -1.01
N GLU A 162 30.06 -1.49 -1.87
CA GLU A 162 30.10 -2.57 -2.86
C GLU A 162 30.00 -1.97 -4.25
N ASN A 163 30.92 -2.37 -5.14
CA ASN A 163 30.90 -2.00 -6.55
C ASN A 163 31.16 -3.22 -7.45
N HIS A 164 30.53 -3.21 -8.63
CA HIS A 164 30.65 -4.24 -9.65
C HIS A 164 30.94 -3.62 -11.01
N ASP A 165 32.01 -4.09 -11.65
CA ASP A 165 32.37 -3.66 -13.00
C ASP A 165 32.28 -4.85 -13.97
N ASP A 166 31.24 -4.88 -14.80
CA ASP A 166 31.07 -5.85 -15.88
C ASP A 166 32.06 -5.59 -17.02
N ILE A 167 32.94 -6.55 -17.28
CA ILE A 167 33.89 -6.52 -18.38
C ILE A 167 33.37 -7.33 -19.54
N LYS A 168 33.35 -6.71 -20.73
CA LYS A 168 32.97 -7.34 -21.99
C LYS A 168 34.19 -7.57 -22.86
N LYS A 169 34.15 -8.65 -23.66
CA LYS A 169 35.11 -8.91 -24.73
C LYS A 169 34.45 -8.73 -26.09
N THR A 170 35.24 -8.32 -27.08
CA THR A 170 34.78 -8.28 -28.47
C THR A 170 34.97 -9.65 -29.10
N VAL A 171 33.90 -10.24 -29.62
CA VAL A 171 33.92 -11.51 -30.35
C VAL A 171 33.68 -11.26 -31.83
N HIS A 172 34.55 -11.83 -32.65
CA HIS A 172 34.43 -11.80 -34.11
C HIS A 172 33.65 -13.02 -34.59
N TYR A 173 32.65 -12.81 -35.45
CA TYR A 173 31.88 -13.88 -36.08
C TYR A 173 31.58 -13.54 -37.53
N LYS A 174 31.41 -14.58 -38.34
CA LYS A 174 31.09 -14.45 -39.76
C LYS A 174 29.58 -14.55 -39.96
N VAL A 175 29.04 -13.66 -40.78
CA VAL A 175 27.65 -13.75 -41.25
C VAL A 175 27.64 -13.72 -42.77
N PRO A 176 26.88 -14.62 -43.42
CA PRO A 176 26.75 -14.61 -44.87
C PRO A 176 25.96 -13.38 -45.29
N VAL A 177 26.53 -12.57 -46.18
CA VAL A 177 25.86 -11.43 -46.80
C VAL A 177 25.75 -11.72 -48.29
N CYS A 178 24.51 -11.80 -48.76
CA CYS A 178 24.21 -12.10 -50.14
C CYS A 178 23.83 -10.82 -50.88
N VAL A 179 24.43 -10.61 -52.05
CA VAL A 179 24.11 -9.50 -52.95
C VAL A 179 23.72 -10.04 -54.31
N THR A 180 22.58 -9.59 -54.82
CA THR A 180 22.12 -9.94 -56.17
C THR A 180 22.82 -9.04 -57.18
N ASN A 181 23.60 -9.63 -58.07
CA ASN A 181 24.29 -8.88 -59.12
C ASN A 181 23.30 -8.38 -60.19
N LYS A 182 23.76 -7.51 -61.10
CA LYS A 182 22.95 -6.95 -62.20
C LYS A 182 22.41 -7.99 -63.19
N LYS A 183 22.81 -9.26 -63.06
CA LYS A 183 22.32 -10.41 -63.85
C LYS A 183 21.31 -11.27 -63.07
N GLY A 184 20.85 -10.82 -61.90
CA GLY A 184 19.86 -11.52 -61.08
C GLY A 184 20.40 -12.72 -60.28
N ARG A 185 21.73 -12.94 -60.26
CA ARG A 185 22.35 -14.05 -59.51
C ARG A 185 22.78 -13.57 -58.14
N GLU A 186 22.36 -14.29 -57.10
CA GLU A 186 22.75 -14.06 -55.72
C GLU A 186 24.17 -14.60 -55.48
N ILE A 187 25.06 -13.74 -54.99
CA ILE A 187 26.42 -14.11 -54.60
C ILE A 187 26.56 -13.81 -53.10
N CYS A 188 26.73 -14.86 -52.31
CA CYS A 188 26.97 -14.76 -50.89
C CYS A 188 28.47 -14.76 -50.60
N HIS A 189 28.90 -13.87 -49.70
CA HIS A 189 30.23 -13.90 -49.13
C HIS A 189 30.11 -13.70 -47.62
N ASP A 190 31.03 -14.29 -46.87
CA ASP A 190 31.09 -14.07 -45.43
C ASP A 190 31.59 -12.65 -45.15
N LYS A 191 30.84 -11.93 -44.33
CA LYS A 191 31.25 -10.65 -43.77
C LYS A 191 31.60 -10.85 -42.31
N ASP A 192 32.82 -10.48 -41.94
CA ASP A 192 33.21 -10.41 -40.54
C ASP A 192 32.39 -9.33 -39.83
N LYS A 193 31.81 -9.69 -38.70
CA LYS A 193 31.15 -8.78 -37.76
C LYS A 193 31.73 -8.97 -36.38
N THR A 194 31.58 -7.94 -35.56
CA THR A 194 31.92 -7.97 -34.14
C THR A 194 30.65 -7.84 -33.30
N ARG A 195 30.64 -8.46 -32.13
CA ARG A 195 29.69 -8.16 -31.05
C ARG A 195 30.43 -8.15 -29.71
N GLU A 196 29.93 -7.37 -28.77
CA GLU A 196 30.38 -7.43 -27.40
C GLU A 196 29.67 -8.58 -26.69
N GLU A 197 30.45 -9.45 -26.06
CA GLU A 197 29.94 -10.51 -25.18
C GLU A 197 30.47 -10.28 -23.77
N TYR A 198 29.65 -10.60 -22.77
CA TYR A 198 30.09 -10.60 -21.37
C TYR A 198 31.29 -11.54 -21.19
N ASP A 199 32.29 -11.10 -20.42
CA ASP A 199 33.49 -11.88 -20.13
C ASP A 199 33.59 -12.24 -18.65
N TYR A 200 33.66 -11.23 -17.77
CA TYR A 200 33.72 -11.42 -16.32
C TYR A 200 33.32 -10.13 -15.59
N THR A 201 33.04 -10.22 -14.29
CA THR A 201 32.78 -9.09 -13.40
C THR A 201 33.92 -8.92 -12.41
N ILE A 202 34.32 -7.68 -12.14
CA ILE A 202 35.21 -7.34 -11.03
C ILE A 202 34.34 -6.89 -9.86
N HIS A 203 34.34 -7.66 -8.77
CA HIS A 203 33.66 -7.26 -7.55
C HIS A 203 34.66 -6.59 -6.61
N THR A 204 34.30 -5.42 -6.11
CA THR A 204 35.10 -4.64 -5.16
C THR A 204 34.27 -4.38 -3.92
N TYR A 205 34.71 -4.91 -2.78
CA TYR A 205 34.13 -4.70 -1.46
C TYR A 205 35.09 -3.86 -0.64
N ARG A 206 34.69 -2.64 -0.31
CA ARG A 206 35.51 -1.72 0.48
C ARG A 206 35.01 -1.69 1.91
N TYR A 207 35.88 -2.09 2.83
CA TYR A 207 35.60 -2.04 4.27
C TYR A 207 36.08 -0.73 4.90
N TYR A 208 35.24 -0.13 5.75
CA TYR A 208 35.57 1.05 6.55
C TYR A 208 35.68 0.68 8.04
N GLY A 209 36.88 0.33 8.48
CA GLY A 209 37.13 -0.23 9.83
C GLY A 209 36.62 0.62 11.00
N ASP A 210 36.70 1.95 10.93
CA ASP A 210 36.19 2.80 12.01
C ASP A 210 34.66 2.72 12.15
N LYS A 211 33.95 2.57 11.02
CA LYS A 211 32.49 2.41 10.99
C LYS A 211 32.09 1.03 11.48
N GLY A 212 32.80 -0.02 11.05
CA GLY A 212 32.56 -1.39 11.51
C GLY A 212 32.79 -1.57 13.01
N ARG A 213 33.89 -1.06 13.56
CA ARG A 213 34.14 -1.02 15.02
C ARG A 213 33.10 -0.22 15.78
N ARG A 214 32.63 0.90 15.21
CA ARG A 214 31.54 1.68 15.81
C ARG A 214 30.25 0.87 15.85
N ALA A 215 29.89 0.20 14.75
CA ALA A 215 28.72 -0.68 14.69
C ALA A 215 28.80 -1.78 15.75
N ALA A 216 29.92 -2.51 15.83
CA ALA A 216 30.13 -3.58 16.81
C ALA A 216 29.93 -3.09 18.26
N ARG A 217 30.51 -1.94 18.62
CA ARG A 217 30.33 -1.34 19.95
C ARG A 217 28.89 -0.94 20.24
N LEU A 218 28.20 -0.33 19.28
CA LEU A 218 26.81 0.09 19.45
C LEU A 218 25.86 -1.10 19.55
N MET A 219 26.06 -2.14 18.72
CA MET A 219 25.29 -3.39 18.80
C MET A 219 25.51 -4.07 20.16
N GLN A 220 26.75 -4.18 20.62
CA GLN A 220 27.07 -4.76 21.93
C GLN A 220 26.38 -3.99 23.08
N ALA A 221 26.42 -2.66 23.04
CA ALA A 221 25.75 -1.83 24.04
C ALA A 221 24.22 -2.01 23.98
N PHE A 222 23.65 -2.10 22.78
CA PHE A 222 22.22 -2.31 22.58
C PHE A 222 21.75 -3.66 23.13
N THR A 223 22.43 -4.75 22.80
CA THR A 223 22.04 -6.10 23.26
C THR A 223 22.29 -6.31 24.75
N ALA A 224 23.29 -5.63 25.33
CA ALA A 224 23.49 -5.60 26.77
C ALA A 224 22.38 -4.82 27.50
N LYS A 225 21.90 -3.72 26.91
CA LYS A 225 20.82 -2.89 27.48
C LYS A 225 19.43 -3.51 27.29
N TYR A 226 19.21 -4.19 26.17
CA TYR A 226 17.95 -4.81 25.78
C TYR A 226 18.12 -6.31 25.46
N PRO A 227 18.45 -7.15 26.46
CA PRO A 227 18.67 -8.57 26.22
C PRO A 227 17.38 -9.28 25.78
N ASP A 228 16.22 -8.78 26.22
CA ASP A 228 14.88 -9.23 25.83
C ASP A 228 13.96 -8.00 25.68
N LEU A 229 13.04 -8.04 24.73
CA LEU A 229 12.02 -7.01 24.48
C LEU A 229 10.59 -7.54 24.67
N LYS A 230 10.43 -8.61 25.48
CA LYS A 230 9.14 -9.21 25.77
C LYS A 230 8.15 -8.27 26.45
N MET A 231 6.95 -8.21 25.89
CA MET A 231 5.77 -7.55 26.45
C MET A 231 4.65 -8.56 26.67
N ASN A 232 4.25 -8.74 27.93
CA ASN A 232 3.16 -9.63 28.32
C ASN A 232 1.89 -8.82 28.61
N LEU A 233 1.40 -8.10 27.60
CA LEU A 233 0.12 -7.39 27.68
C LEU A 233 -0.83 -7.94 26.62
N ALA A 234 -2.02 -8.36 27.03
CA ALA A 234 -3.10 -8.72 26.13
C ALA A 234 -4.04 -7.53 25.93
N LEU A 235 -4.55 -7.37 24.70
CA LEU A 235 -5.62 -6.42 24.43
C LEU A 235 -6.95 -7.05 24.83
N ALA A 236 -7.79 -6.30 25.53
CA ALA A 236 -9.12 -6.76 25.90
C ALA A 236 -10.00 -6.93 24.65
N THR A 237 -10.81 -7.99 24.62
CA THR A 237 -11.70 -8.32 23.50
C THR A 237 -13.12 -8.53 24.00
N VAL A 238 -14.11 -8.15 23.18
CA VAL A 238 -15.51 -8.39 23.53
C VAL A 238 -15.94 -9.82 23.24
N GLY A 239 -16.89 -10.30 24.04
CA GLY A 239 -17.53 -11.60 23.85
C GLY A 239 -18.83 -11.56 23.03
N GLY A 240 -19.34 -10.36 22.72
CA GLY A 240 -20.61 -10.16 22.05
C GLY A 240 -20.67 -8.81 21.32
N THR A 241 -21.67 -8.67 20.45
CA THR A 241 -21.94 -7.46 19.65
C THR A 241 -23.36 -6.97 19.90
N ASN A 242 -23.55 -5.66 19.81
CA ASN A 242 -24.87 -5.05 19.86
C ASN A 242 -25.47 -4.98 18.45
N ALA A 243 -26.81 -4.92 18.38
CA ALA A 243 -27.56 -4.90 17.12
C ALA A 243 -27.14 -3.78 16.16
N GLU A 244 -26.75 -2.61 16.70
CA GLU A 244 -26.29 -1.48 15.88
C GLU A 244 -24.95 -1.76 15.21
N ASN A 245 -23.99 -2.36 15.93
CA ASN A 245 -22.70 -2.72 15.38
C ASN A 245 -22.84 -3.86 14.35
N GLU A 246 -23.69 -4.85 14.62
CA GLU A 246 -24.02 -5.90 13.65
C GLU A 246 -24.64 -5.31 12.38
N TRP A 247 -25.54 -4.34 12.52
CA TRP A 247 -26.12 -3.63 11.39
C TRP A 247 -25.05 -2.88 10.59
N ALA A 248 -24.16 -2.13 11.24
CA ALA A 248 -23.07 -1.40 10.59
C ALA A 248 -22.10 -2.35 9.87
N ILE A 249 -21.75 -3.48 10.51
CA ILE A 249 -20.90 -4.53 9.94
C ILE A 249 -21.53 -5.09 8.67
N ARG A 250 -22.83 -5.41 8.74
CA ARG A 250 -23.59 -6.01 7.65
C ARG A 250 -23.69 -5.05 6.47
N GLU A 251 -24.15 -3.82 6.71
CA GLU A 251 -24.47 -2.89 5.64
C GLU A 251 -23.22 -2.35 4.93
N SER A 252 -22.15 -2.08 5.66
CA SER A 252 -20.88 -1.62 5.07
C SER A 252 -20.24 -2.63 4.11
N ARG A 253 -20.57 -3.93 4.24
CA ARG A 253 -19.99 -5.02 3.44
C ARG A 253 -20.95 -5.60 2.40
N ARG A 254 -22.26 -5.29 2.48
CA ARG A 254 -23.32 -5.93 1.68
C ARG A 254 -23.09 -5.86 0.17
N LEU A 255 -22.43 -4.81 -0.30
CA LEU A 255 -22.18 -4.55 -1.72
C LEU A 255 -20.77 -4.97 -2.17
N LEU A 256 -19.95 -5.51 -1.28
CA LEU A 256 -18.62 -6.03 -1.64
C LEU A 256 -18.75 -7.34 -2.41
N PRO A 257 -17.87 -7.61 -3.41
CA PRO A 257 -17.86 -8.86 -4.14
C PRO A 257 -17.70 -10.08 -3.21
N GLY A 258 -18.54 -11.11 -3.40
CA GLY A 258 -18.47 -12.34 -2.60
C GLY A 258 -19.05 -12.25 -1.19
N TYR A 259 -19.80 -11.18 -0.89
CA TYR A 259 -20.44 -11.00 0.42
C TYR A 259 -21.32 -12.18 0.84
N LYS A 260 -21.13 -12.61 2.09
CA LYS A 260 -22.02 -13.49 2.84
C LYS A 260 -22.36 -12.81 4.16
N ALA A 261 -23.62 -12.89 4.57
CA ALA A 261 -24.05 -12.34 5.85
C ALA A 261 -23.23 -13.00 6.99
N PRO A 262 -22.57 -12.21 7.86
CA PRO A 262 -21.89 -12.74 9.03
C PRO A 262 -22.84 -13.51 9.95
N ASP A 263 -22.36 -14.59 10.54
CA ASP A 263 -23.01 -15.23 11.68
C ASP A 263 -22.57 -14.58 13.00
N GLY A 264 -23.14 -15.01 14.14
CA GLY A 264 -22.83 -14.44 15.45
C GLY A 264 -21.34 -14.50 15.82
N LYS A 265 -20.64 -15.58 15.44
CA LYS A 265 -19.20 -15.69 15.72
C LYS A 265 -18.39 -14.74 14.84
N GLU A 266 -18.81 -14.59 13.60
CA GLU A 266 -18.18 -13.68 12.65
C GLU A 266 -18.38 -12.20 13.05
N TYR A 267 -19.55 -11.82 13.58
CA TYR A 267 -19.75 -10.47 14.12
C TYR A 267 -18.79 -10.16 15.26
N VAL A 268 -18.64 -11.07 16.23
CA VAL A 268 -17.68 -10.91 17.33
C VAL A 268 -16.24 -10.88 16.82
N ARG A 269 -15.90 -11.71 15.83
CA ARG A 269 -14.57 -11.69 15.20
C ARG A 269 -14.30 -10.33 14.57
N LEU A 270 -15.25 -9.80 13.78
CA LEU A 270 -15.14 -8.51 13.11
C LEU A 270 -15.06 -7.34 14.09
N ALA A 271 -15.86 -7.37 15.17
CA ALA A 271 -15.80 -6.38 16.25
C ALA A 271 -14.46 -6.40 17.01
N ASN A 272 -13.71 -7.50 16.97
CA ASN A 272 -12.38 -7.62 17.58
C ASN A 272 -11.21 -7.49 16.57
N VAL A 273 -11.47 -7.10 15.32
CA VAL A 273 -10.40 -6.85 14.33
C VAL A 273 -9.50 -5.71 14.77
N TRP A 274 -10.01 -4.70 15.47
CA TRP A 274 -9.16 -3.63 16.02
C TRP A 274 -8.11 -4.20 16.99
N ALA A 275 -8.47 -5.22 17.79
CA ALA A 275 -7.56 -5.81 18.77
C ALA A 275 -6.54 -6.71 18.07
N THR A 276 -7.01 -7.65 17.26
CA THR A 276 -6.15 -8.65 16.58
C THR A 276 -5.34 -8.09 15.43
N GLY A 277 -5.85 -7.06 14.74
CA GLY A 277 -5.23 -6.38 13.61
C GLY A 277 -4.44 -5.12 13.98
N SER A 278 -4.43 -4.72 15.27
CA SER A 278 -3.61 -3.58 15.73
C SER A 278 -2.12 -3.82 15.49
N ASN A 279 -1.37 -2.72 15.33
CA ASN A 279 0.09 -2.78 15.26
C ASN A 279 0.69 -3.51 16.47
N TYR A 280 0.13 -3.31 17.67
CA TYR A 280 0.60 -4.02 18.86
C TYR A 280 0.45 -5.53 18.73
N ALA A 281 -0.75 -6.03 18.41
CA ALA A 281 -1.00 -7.46 18.32
C ALA A 281 -0.20 -8.15 17.20
N VAL A 282 0.06 -7.43 16.10
CA VAL A 282 0.79 -7.99 14.94
C VAL A 282 2.31 -7.87 15.09
N LEU A 283 2.81 -6.74 15.59
CA LEU A 283 4.25 -6.44 15.56
C LEU A 283 4.98 -6.92 16.81
N VAL A 284 4.35 -6.92 17.99
CA VAL A 284 5.03 -7.35 19.22
C VAL A 284 5.51 -8.81 19.16
N PRO A 285 4.72 -9.78 18.66
CA PRO A 285 5.23 -11.14 18.44
C PRO A 285 6.45 -11.17 17.51
N ARG A 286 6.44 -10.37 16.44
CA ARG A 286 7.57 -10.29 15.48
C ARG A 286 8.82 -9.66 16.09
N ILE A 287 8.64 -8.65 16.95
CA ILE A 287 9.71 -8.02 17.73
C ILE A 287 10.33 -9.05 18.69
N HIS A 288 9.51 -9.88 19.35
CA HIS A 288 9.99 -10.95 20.22
C HIS A 288 10.77 -12.02 19.44
N GLU A 289 10.32 -12.38 18.24
CA GLU A 289 11.01 -13.34 17.36
C GLU A 289 12.32 -12.77 16.80
N THR A 290 12.35 -11.47 16.49
CA THR A 290 13.50 -10.82 15.84
C THR A 290 14.59 -10.44 16.84
N GLN A 291 14.26 -10.13 18.10
CA GLN A 291 15.24 -9.70 19.11
C GLN A 291 16.37 -10.73 19.38
N PRO A 292 16.10 -12.05 19.55
CA PRO A 292 17.15 -13.05 19.68
C PRO A 292 18.04 -13.15 18.44
N VAL A 293 17.48 -12.89 17.25
CA VAL A 293 18.24 -12.86 15.99
C VAL A 293 19.18 -11.65 15.98
N VAL A 294 18.70 -10.46 16.37
CA VAL A 294 19.57 -9.27 16.55
C VAL A 294 20.71 -9.56 17.51
N ASN A 295 20.44 -10.26 18.62
CA ASN A 295 21.47 -10.67 19.57
C ASN A 295 22.49 -11.63 18.92
N GLY A 296 22.02 -12.63 18.16
CA GLY A 296 22.88 -13.56 17.42
C GLY A 296 23.76 -12.86 16.37
N GLU A 297 23.17 -12.01 15.54
CA GLU A 297 23.89 -11.24 14.52
C GLU A 297 24.89 -10.24 15.13
N THR A 298 24.59 -9.71 16.32
CA THR A 298 25.55 -8.90 17.10
C THR A 298 26.80 -9.71 17.43
N HIS A 299 26.64 -10.93 17.96
CA HIS A 299 27.78 -11.80 18.27
C HIS A 299 28.56 -12.20 17.02
N ALA A 300 27.86 -12.51 15.92
CA ALA A 300 28.49 -12.84 14.65
C ALA A 300 29.32 -11.67 14.10
N TRP A 301 28.76 -10.45 14.14
CA TRP A 301 29.48 -9.26 13.67
C TRP A 301 30.70 -8.94 14.55
N ILE A 302 30.57 -8.98 15.88
CA ILE A 302 31.70 -8.76 16.80
C ILE A 302 32.85 -9.75 16.54
N ALA A 303 32.53 -11.00 16.18
CA ALA A 303 33.54 -12.01 15.87
C ALA A 303 34.20 -11.81 14.48
N ALA A 304 33.43 -11.32 13.50
CA ALA A 304 33.89 -11.13 12.12
C ALA A 304 34.66 -9.80 11.92
N GLU A 305 34.25 -8.74 12.61
CA GLU A 305 34.78 -7.38 12.45
C GLU A 305 36.31 -7.27 12.49
N PRO A 306 37.04 -7.95 13.41
CA PRO A 306 38.50 -7.83 13.48
C PRO A 306 39.24 -8.39 12.27
N TYR A 307 38.60 -9.28 11.49
CA TYR A 307 39.15 -9.91 10.30
C TYR A 307 38.66 -9.25 9.01
N ALA A 308 37.69 -8.34 9.10
CA ALA A 308 37.12 -7.66 7.96
C ALA A 308 38.16 -6.77 7.27
N HIS A 309 38.24 -6.90 5.95
CA HIS A 309 39.16 -6.12 5.12
C HIS A 309 38.56 -5.92 3.73
N GLY A 310 39.03 -4.88 3.04
CA GLY A 310 38.63 -4.64 1.66
C GLY A 310 39.12 -5.76 0.75
N THR A 311 38.24 -6.23 -0.12
CA THR A 311 38.48 -7.40 -0.97
C THR A 311 38.09 -7.08 -2.41
N ARG A 312 38.90 -7.53 -3.36
CA ARG A 312 38.65 -7.36 -4.80
C ARG A 312 39.01 -8.64 -5.55
N TYR A 313 38.07 -9.18 -6.31
CA TYR A 313 38.28 -10.39 -7.12
C TYR A 313 37.44 -10.37 -8.40
N LYS A 314 37.77 -11.31 -9.28
CA LYS A 314 37.09 -11.50 -10.57
C LYS A 314 36.22 -12.75 -10.50
N THR A 315 35.01 -12.68 -11.04
CA THR A 315 34.18 -13.87 -11.28
C THR A 315 33.60 -13.86 -12.68
N HIS A 316 33.20 -15.01 -13.20
CA HIS A 316 32.43 -15.10 -14.45
C HIS A 316 30.92 -15.00 -14.21
N SER A 317 30.49 -14.38 -13.11
CA SER A 317 29.10 -14.12 -12.73
C SER A 317 28.88 -12.62 -12.57
N HIS A 318 27.70 -12.13 -12.92
CA HIS A 318 27.31 -10.75 -12.59
C HIS A 318 27.14 -10.55 -11.09
N ASP A 319 26.78 -11.63 -10.38
CA ASP A 319 26.45 -11.60 -8.96
C ASP A 319 27.53 -12.29 -8.12
N SER A 320 27.78 -11.74 -6.94
CA SER A 320 28.60 -12.36 -5.91
C SER A 320 28.06 -12.02 -4.52
N ASP A 321 28.09 -12.99 -3.61
CA ASP A 321 27.67 -12.77 -2.21
C ASP A 321 28.68 -11.94 -1.41
N GLY A 322 29.87 -11.69 -1.96
CA GLY A 322 30.95 -10.98 -1.28
C GLY A 322 31.71 -11.83 -0.25
N PRO A 323 32.72 -11.25 0.41
CA PRO A 323 33.46 -11.91 1.47
C PRO A 323 32.55 -12.22 2.67
N GLN A 324 32.95 -13.19 3.48
CA GLN A 324 32.13 -13.69 4.60
C GLN A 324 31.77 -12.56 5.59
N GLU A 325 32.69 -11.66 5.88
CA GLU A 325 32.50 -10.55 6.82
C GLU A 325 31.49 -9.53 6.28
N PHE A 326 31.46 -9.31 4.97
CA PHE A 326 30.44 -8.48 4.32
C PHE A 326 29.05 -9.12 4.47
N GLN A 327 28.93 -10.43 4.22
CA GLN A 327 27.66 -11.14 4.38
C GLN A 327 27.14 -11.09 5.82
N VAL A 328 28.03 -11.21 6.82
CA VAL A 328 27.68 -11.07 8.24
C VAL A 328 27.19 -9.66 8.55
N ALA A 329 27.91 -8.62 8.09
CA ALA A 329 27.51 -7.24 8.27
C ALA A 329 26.14 -6.93 7.62
N GLN A 330 25.87 -7.46 6.43
CA GLN A 330 24.60 -7.28 5.74
C GLN A 330 23.44 -7.98 6.44
N LYS A 331 23.65 -9.19 6.99
CA LYS A 331 22.64 -9.88 7.81
C LYS A 331 22.34 -9.13 9.10
N ALA A 332 23.38 -8.63 9.79
CA ALA A 332 23.22 -7.75 10.93
C ALA A 332 22.42 -6.50 10.57
N PHE A 333 22.80 -5.80 9.48
CA PHE A 333 22.10 -4.61 8.98
C PHE A 333 20.62 -4.90 8.71
N ALA A 334 20.32 -5.92 7.91
CA ALA A 334 18.95 -6.25 7.53
C ALA A 334 18.08 -6.59 8.75
N THR A 335 18.62 -7.37 9.69
CA THR A 335 17.90 -7.77 10.90
C THR A 335 17.66 -6.57 11.83
N THR A 336 18.67 -5.75 12.07
CA THR A 336 18.56 -4.54 12.90
C THR A 336 17.64 -3.49 12.27
N ALA A 337 17.69 -3.29 10.96
CA ALA A 337 16.81 -2.40 10.23
C ALA A 337 15.35 -2.86 10.29
N LYS A 338 15.10 -4.17 10.14
CA LYS A 338 13.77 -4.76 10.31
C LYS A 338 13.22 -4.57 11.72
N GLN A 339 14.04 -4.74 12.75
CA GLN A 339 13.65 -4.48 14.14
C GLN A 339 13.27 -3.00 14.33
N LEU A 340 14.07 -2.08 13.77
CA LEU A 340 13.78 -0.65 13.81
C LEU A 340 12.48 -0.30 13.10
N GLU A 341 12.20 -0.88 11.93
CA GLU A 341 10.97 -0.67 11.18
C GLU A 341 9.74 -1.11 11.99
N GLN A 342 9.79 -2.29 12.60
CA GLN A 342 8.69 -2.81 13.43
C GLN A 342 8.43 -1.94 14.65
N LEU A 343 9.49 -1.57 15.38
CA LEU A 343 9.38 -0.70 16.54
C LEU A 343 8.88 0.71 16.15
N SER A 344 9.38 1.26 15.04
CA SER A 344 8.93 2.57 14.55
C SER A 344 7.48 2.54 14.11
N THR A 345 7.04 1.50 13.40
CA THR A 345 5.64 1.36 12.98
C THR A 345 4.69 1.31 14.18
N LEU A 346 5.07 0.59 15.25
CA LEU A 346 4.29 0.54 16.50
C LEU A 346 4.25 1.90 17.22
N ILE A 347 5.42 2.50 17.48
CA ILE A 347 5.54 3.70 18.32
C ILE A 347 5.07 4.95 17.58
N ASP A 348 5.50 5.12 16.33
CA ASP A 348 5.15 6.31 15.54
C ASP A 348 3.66 6.34 15.17
N GLY A 349 3.01 5.17 15.05
CA GLY A 349 1.55 5.08 14.90
C GLY A 349 0.80 5.70 16.08
N ILE A 350 1.25 5.44 17.30
CA ILE A 350 0.67 6.00 18.53
C ILE A 350 0.97 7.49 18.66
N VAL A 351 2.20 7.91 18.35
CA VAL A 351 2.61 9.32 18.34
C VAL A 351 1.80 10.12 17.32
N LEU A 352 1.61 9.58 16.11
CA LEU A 352 0.81 10.20 15.05
C LEU A 352 -0.61 10.51 15.52
N VAL A 353 -1.26 9.60 16.25
CA VAL A 353 -2.62 9.79 16.75
C VAL A 353 -2.65 10.78 17.90
N ARG A 354 -1.71 10.65 18.86
CA ARG A 354 -1.58 11.59 19.98
C ARG A 354 -1.52 13.04 19.51
N ASP A 355 -0.72 13.30 18.47
CA ASP A 355 -0.47 14.65 17.98
C ASP A 355 -1.47 15.06 16.88
N GLY A 356 -2.08 14.10 16.19
CA GLY A 356 -2.94 14.32 15.03
C GLY A 356 -4.44 14.38 15.32
N ILE A 357 -4.92 13.84 16.45
CA ILE A 357 -6.36 13.71 16.69
C ILE A 357 -7.07 15.05 16.90
N GLY A 358 -6.49 15.97 17.67
CA GLY A 358 -7.02 17.33 17.82
C GLY A 358 -7.13 18.06 16.47
N PRO A 359 -6.07 18.08 15.64
CA PRO A 359 -6.14 18.58 14.27
C PRO A 359 -7.20 17.91 13.38
N LEU A 360 -7.53 16.64 13.59
CA LEU A 360 -8.61 15.96 12.87
C LEU A 360 -9.99 16.45 13.32
N ASP A 361 -10.23 16.55 14.63
CA ASP A 361 -11.50 17.06 15.18
C ASP A 361 -11.78 18.49 14.71
N GLU A 362 -10.78 19.38 14.78
CA GLU A 362 -10.92 20.76 14.26
C GLU A 362 -11.19 20.77 12.74
N LYS A 363 -10.56 19.87 11.99
CA LYS A 363 -10.81 19.76 10.55
C LYS A 363 -12.24 19.32 10.24
N ILE A 364 -12.79 18.42 11.04
CA ILE A 364 -14.19 17.98 10.93
C ILE A 364 -15.13 19.16 11.17
N LYS A 365 -14.92 19.96 12.22
CA LYS A 365 -15.73 21.15 12.51
C LYS A 365 -15.67 22.18 11.38
N VAL A 366 -14.48 22.48 10.87
CA VAL A 366 -14.29 23.39 9.72
C VAL A 366 -15.02 22.88 8.48
N TYR A 367 -14.94 21.58 8.21
CA TYR A 367 -15.64 20.95 7.09
C TYR A 367 -17.17 21.08 7.23
N VAL A 368 -17.72 20.73 8.39
CA VAL A 368 -19.18 20.83 8.66
C VAL A 368 -19.65 22.27 8.49
N ASN A 369 -18.91 23.24 9.04
CA ASN A 369 -19.25 24.66 8.90
C ASN A 369 -19.21 25.14 7.44
N ALA A 370 -18.21 24.72 6.66
CA ALA A 370 -18.11 25.09 5.25
C ALA A 370 -19.26 24.50 4.40
N ALA A 371 -19.65 23.26 4.66
CA ALA A 371 -20.64 22.54 3.87
C ALA A 371 -22.10 22.91 4.22
N LEU A 372 -22.42 23.08 5.51
CA LEU A 372 -23.81 23.26 5.97
C LEU A 372 -24.14 24.71 6.32
N HIS A 373 -23.16 25.44 6.87
CA HIS A 373 -23.36 26.76 7.47
C HIS A 373 -22.75 27.90 6.64
N ARG A 374 -22.36 27.61 5.39
CA ARG A 374 -21.73 28.55 4.44
C ARG A 374 -20.46 29.22 4.99
N GLY A 375 -19.72 28.50 5.81
CA GLY A 375 -18.39 28.90 6.28
C GLY A 375 -17.35 28.93 5.14
N PRO A 376 -16.16 29.49 5.39
CA PRO A 376 -15.10 29.58 4.39
C PRO A 376 -14.48 28.20 4.08
N GLY A 377 -14.13 27.98 2.80
CA GLY A 377 -13.43 26.80 2.34
C GLY A 377 -14.17 26.04 1.24
N ASP A 378 -13.50 25.08 0.60
CA ASP A 378 -14.11 24.16 -0.37
C ASP A 378 -14.56 22.87 0.35
N PRO A 379 -15.87 22.61 0.48
CA PRO A 379 -16.39 21.42 1.15
C PRO A 379 -15.89 20.10 0.55
N ALA A 380 -15.75 20.00 -0.77
CA ALA A 380 -15.32 18.77 -1.42
C ALA A 380 -13.87 18.43 -1.04
N ARG A 381 -13.01 19.45 -1.07
CA ARG A 381 -11.61 19.33 -0.64
C ARG A 381 -11.49 19.03 0.85
N LEU A 382 -12.19 19.78 1.71
CA LEU A 382 -12.14 19.61 3.16
C LEU A 382 -12.62 18.22 3.59
N GLY A 383 -13.73 17.72 3.02
CA GLY A 383 -14.22 16.37 3.28
C GLY A 383 -13.22 15.29 2.83
N GLY A 384 -12.55 15.50 1.69
CA GLY A 384 -11.47 14.64 1.23
C GLY A 384 -10.27 14.60 2.20
N GLU A 385 -9.89 15.75 2.75
CA GLU A 385 -8.81 15.87 3.73
C GLU A 385 -9.15 15.22 5.07
N VAL A 386 -10.40 15.34 5.55
CA VAL A 386 -10.91 14.62 6.74
C VAL A 386 -10.77 13.10 6.54
N LEU A 387 -11.29 12.59 5.41
CA LEU A 387 -11.28 11.15 5.14
C LEU A 387 -9.85 10.63 4.94
N SER A 388 -8.99 11.37 4.26
CA SER A 388 -7.57 11.00 4.08
C SER A 388 -6.83 10.93 5.42
N LYS A 389 -7.04 11.90 6.32
CA LYS A 389 -6.43 11.89 7.65
C LYS A 389 -6.92 10.70 8.48
N ALA A 390 -8.23 10.44 8.47
CA ALA A 390 -8.82 9.30 9.18
C ALA A 390 -8.26 7.95 8.68
N ARG A 391 -8.19 7.76 7.36
CA ARG A 391 -7.60 6.56 6.76
C ARG A 391 -6.11 6.39 7.10
N ASN A 392 -5.33 7.46 6.99
CA ASN A 392 -3.91 7.42 7.34
C ASN A 392 -3.70 7.05 8.82
N MET A 393 -4.50 7.60 9.75
CA MET A 393 -4.44 7.21 11.16
C MET A 393 -4.80 5.73 11.37
N TYR A 394 -5.81 5.22 10.64
CA TYR A 394 -6.19 3.81 10.69
C TYR A 394 -5.05 2.91 10.20
N GLU A 395 -4.55 3.13 8.97
CA GLU A 395 -3.49 2.31 8.38
C GLU A 395 -2.21 2.31 9.21
N LYS A 396 -1.86 3.46 9.79
CA LYS A 396 -0.67 3.59 10.64
C LYS A 396 -0.83 2.95 12.01
N ASN A 397 -2.01 2.44 12.38
CA ASN A 397 -2.27 1.80 13.68
C ASN A 397 -2.83 0.37 13.58
N TYR A 398 -3.37 -0.03 12.42
CA TYR A 398 -3.98 -1.35 12.23
C TYR A 398 -3.44 -2.04 10.97
N VAL A 399 -2.17 -2.47 11.00
CA VAL A 399 -1.53 -3.20 9.89
C VAL A 399 -2.29 -4.48 9.47
N GLY A 400 -3.00 -5.12 10.40
CA GLY A 400 -3.88 -6.27 10.14
C GLY A 400 -5.36 -5.93 10.20
N GLY A 401 -5.71 -4.64 10.14
CA GLY A 401 -7.09 -4.14 10.20
C GLY A 401 -7.86 -4.27 8.90
N PHE A 402 -8.97 -3.54 8.78
CA PHE A 402 -9.75 -3.48 7.54
C PHE A 402 -9.02 -2.71 6.44
N ASP A 403 -9.27 -3.09 5.19
CA ASP A 403 -8.93 -2.25 4.03
C ASP A 403 -9.87 -1.04 3.98
N VAL A 404 -9.33 0.14 4.29
CA VAL A 404 -10.10 1.40 4.31
C VAL A 404 -10.09 2.13 2.95
N TYR A 405 -9.47 1.53 1.91
CA TYR A 405 -9.44 2.01 0.51
C TYR A 405 -10.09 0.99 -0.44
N PRO A 406 -11.41 0.76 -0.32
CA PRO A 406 -12.10 -0.25 -1.13
C PRO A 406 -12.06 0.02 -2.64
N ALA A 407 -11.75 1.25 -3.09
CA ALA A 407 -11.63 1.60 -4.49
C ALA A 407 -10.18 1.46 -4.98
N GLN A 408 -9.95 0.58 -5.95
CA GLN A 408 -8.65 0.27 -6.54
C GLN A 408 -8.53 0.92 -7.92
N TRP A 409 -8.19 2.22 -7.97
CA TRP A 409 -8.10 2.98 -9.23
C TRP A 409 -7.07 2.41 -10.23
N GLY A 410 -6.03 1.74 -9.75
CA GLY A 410 -5.09 1.01 -10.61
C GLY A 410 -5.77 -0.09 -11.43
N MET A 411 -6.76 -0.79 -10.86
CA MET A 411 -7.55 -1.79 -11.58
C MET A 411 -8.47 -1.16 -12.62
N ALA A 412 -8.99 0.04 -12.37
CA ALA A 412 -9.78 0.75 -13.36
C ALA A 412 -8.96 1.14 -14.60
N VAL A 413 -7.72 1.58 -14.40
CA VAL A 413 -6.78 1.84 -15.51
C VAL A 413 -6.50 0.55 -16.27
N LEU A 414 -6.23 -0.55 -15.57
CA LEU A 414 -5.99 -1.85 -16.18
C LEU A 414 -7.19 -2.32 -17.04
N TYR A 415 -8.42 -2.25 -16.50
CA TYR A 415 -9.62 -2.65 -17.24
C TYR A 415 -9.91 -1.75 -18.44
N THR A 416 -9.60 -0.45 -18.34
CA THR A 416 -9.69 0.49 -19.47
C THR A 416 -8.77 0.07 -20.61
N LEU A 417 -7.52 -0.28 -20.29
CA LEU A 417 -6.54 -0.75 -21.28
C LEU A 417 -6.94 -2.09 -21.90
N LEU A 418 -7.43 -3.04 -21.09
CA LEU A 418 -7.90 -4.35 -21.57
C LEU A 418 -9.12 -4.20 -22.49
N ALA A 419 -10.07 -3.34 -22.14
CA ALA A 419 -11.23 -3.04 -22.99
C ALA A 419 -10.81 -2.37 -24.31
N GLY A 420 -9.78 -1.52 -24.27
CA GLY A 420 -9.14 -0.97 -25.47
C GLY A 420 -8.53 -2.04 -26.38
N ALA A 421 -7.78 -2.98 -25.80
CA ALA A 421 -7.20 -4.09 -26.55
C ALA A 421 -8.27 -4.99 -27.19
N LEU A 422 -9.33 -5.31 -26.44
CA LEU A 422 -10.48 -6.07 -26.93
C LEU A 422 -11.22 -5.31 -28.04
N GLY A 423 -11.47 -4.02 -27.85
CA GLY A 423 -12.08 -3.15 -28.85
C GLY A 423 -11.25 -3.08 -30.14
N GLY A 424 -9.93 -2.97 -30.03
CA GLY A 424 -9.03 -3.00 -31.19
C GLY A 424 -9.02 -4.37 -31.89
N GLY A 425 -9.09 -5.46 -31.13
CA GLY A 425 -9.24 -6.81 -31.66
C GLY A 425 -10.55 -7.02 -32.43
N LEU A 426 -11.66 -6.51 -31.91
CA LEU A 426 -12.97 -6.50 -32.60
C LEU A 426 -12.94 -5.62 -33.84
N GLY A 427 -12.32 -4.43 -33.76
CA GLY A 427 -12.09 -3.55 -34.90
C GLY A 427 -11.31 -4.24 -36.03
N LYS A 428 -10.28 -5.04 -35.69
CA LYS A 428 -9.52 -5.85 -36.65
C LYS A 428 -10.37 -6.93 -37.31
N LEU A 429 -11.28 -7.57 -36.58
CA LEU A 429 -12.20 -8.56 -37.16
C LEU A 429 -13.19 -7.92 -38.15
N VAL A 430 -13.68 -6.72 -37.83
CA VAL A 430 -14.55 -5.94 -38.72
C VAL A 430 -13.81 -5.51 -39.98
N ASP A 431 -12.57 -5.03 -39.85
CA ASP A 431 -11.70 -4.68 -41.00
C ASP A 431 -11.43 -5.90 -41.91
N LEU A 432 -11.10 -7.06 -41.32
CA LEU A 432 -10.93 -8.31 -42.07
C LEU A 432 -12.22 -8.76 -42.80
N TRP A 433 -13.39 -8.57 -42.20
CA TRP A 433 -14.68 -8.87 -42.83
C TRP A 433 -15.03 -7.88 -43.94
N GLY A 434 -14.77 -6.58 -43.73
CA GLY A 434 -14.97 -5.53 -44.73
C GLY A 434 -14.10 -5.75 -45.97
N ASN A 435 -12.82 -6.07 -45.77
CA ASN A 435 -11.89 -6.38 -46.84
C ASN A 435 -12.25 -7.65 -47.62
N ARG A 436 -12.78 -8.70 -46.95
CA ARG A 436 -13.30 -9.90 -47.64
C ARG A 436 -14.53 -9.59 -48.51
N ARG A 437 -15.46 -8.75 -48.06
CA ARG A 437 -16.62 -8.32 -48.86
C ARG A 437 -16.25 -7.39 -50.01
N GLY A 438 -15.28 -6.50 -49.80
CA GLY A 438 -14.73 -5.63 -50.85
C GLY A 438 -14.11 -6.42 -52.01
N ARG A 439 -13.34 -7.48 -51.70
CA ARG A 439 -12.79 -8.40 -52.70
C ARG A 439 -13.86 -9.22 -53.42
N ALA A 440 -14.89 -9.71 -52.70
CA ALA A 440 -16.01 -10.41 -53.32
C ALA A 440 -16.86 -9.51 -54.25
N GLY A 441 -17.03 -8.23 -53.90
CA GLY A 441 -17.71 -7.24 -54.74
C GLY A 441 -16.91 -6.81 -55.97
N ALA A 442 -15.58 -6.73 -55.87
CA ALA A 442 -14.68 -6.46 -57.00
C ALA A 442 -14.67 -7.61 -58.02
N ILE A 443 -14.69 -8.87 -57.55
CA ILE A 443 -14.80 -10.05 -58.42
C ILE A 443 -16.14 -10.09 -59.16
N ARG A 444 -17.23 -9.59 -58.56
CA ARG A 444 -18.55 -9.50 -59.22
C ARG A 444 -18.64 -8.41 -60.31
N ARG A 445 -17.78 -7.39 -60.29
CA ARG A 445 -17.71 -6.34 -61.32
C ARG A 445 -16.77 -6.67 -62.49
N LEU A 446 -16.03 -7.78 -62.41
CA LEU A 446 -15.11 -8.25 -63.44
C LEU A 446 -15.64 -9.47 -64.21
N ARG A 447 -16.91 -9.87 -64.02
CA ARG A 447 -17.60 -10.77 -64.94
C ARG A 447 -18.35 -9.92 -65.97
N PRO A 448 -18.03 -10.04 -67.28
CA PRO A 448 -18.72 -9.32 -68.34
C PRO A 448 -20.20 -9.70 -68.45
#